data_AF-A0A0Q7XZQ7-F1
#
_entry.id   AF-A0A0Q7XZQ7-F1
#
_cell.length_a   1.000
_cell.length_b   1.000
_cell.length_c   1.000
_cell.angle_alpha   90.00
_cell.angle_beta   90.00
_cell.angle_gamma   90.00
#
_symmetry.space_group_name_H-M   'P 1'
#
loop_
_entity.id
_entity.type
_entity.pdbx_description
1 polymer ?
#
loop_
_entity_poly.entity_id
_entity_poly.type
_entity_poly.pdbx_seq_one_letter_code
_entity_poly.pdbx_strand_id
1 'polypeptide(L)'
;MMSAGDNAPVFISAFWDGCAQIQTAHPEIGLPDADVVNQILYEHEVPYEVRPPALLARHPQTPIVVQTPQKSLGQRAHELIHTSLDQADRLLLEQRPRQAVQEILWLLETVSTAFQGQESGSGTVEGKYFNEIIRALRKNNGGSALAEALGWMTKMHGFLSSPGGGGVRHGTQLAADVSPSLREAHLYCNLTRSYINYLLAELAEVS
;
A
#
# COMPACT_ATOMS: atom_id res chain seq x y z
N MET A 1 -18.43 36.72 16.45
CA MET A 1 -17.71 36.50 17.71
C MET A 1 -18.53 35.48 18.49
N MET A 2 -18.03 34.25 18.67
CA MET A 2 -18.72 33.25 19.51
C MET A 2 -18.63 33.72 20.96
N SER A 3 -19.76 33.75 21.67
CA SER A 3 -19.75 34.10 23.09
C SER A 3 -19.04 32.98 23.86
N ALA A 4 -18.29 33.30 24.92
CA ALA A 4 -17.66 32.25 25.74
C ALA A 4 -18.69 31.25 26.30
N GLY A 5 -19.96 31.64 26.41
CA GLY A 5 -21.06 30.75 26.80
C GLY A 5 -21.34 29.61 25.82
N ASP A 6 -20.89 29.72 24.57
CA ASP A 6 -21.08 28.69 23.53
C ASP A 6 -19.92 27.67 23.51
N ASN A 7 -18.88 27.86 24.33
CA ASN A 7 -17.67 27.03 24.34
C ASN A 7 -17.16 26.78 25.77
N ALA A 8 -17.66 25.71 26.37
CA ALA A 8 -17.36 25.32 27.76
C ALA A 8 -15.86 25.36 28.15
N PRO A 9 -14.90 24.77 27.40
CA PRO A 9 -13.49 24.84 27.80
C PRO A 9 -12.91 26.26 27.76
N VAL A 10 -13.34 27.10 26.82
CA VAL A 10 -12.90 28.51 26.77
C VAL A 10 -13.45 29.29 27.98
N PHE A 11 -14.71 29.05 28.35
CA PHE A 11 -15.32 29.66 29.53
C PHE A 11 -14.61 29.25 30.82
N ILE A 12 -14.35 27.95 31.00
CA ILE A 12 -13.72 27.42 32.22
C ILE A 12 -12.29 27.96 32.36
N SER A 13 -11.52 28.00 31.26
CA SER A 13 -10.17 28.59 31.26
C SER A 13 -10.21 30.07 31.61
N ALA A 14 -11.09 30.85 30.95
CA ALA A 14 -11.19 32.28 31.20
C ALA A 14 -11.66 32.61 32.62
N PHE A 15 -12.56 31.80 33.19
CA PHE A 15 -12.99 31.92 34.58
C PHE A 15 -11.82 31.70 35.55
N TRP A 16 -11.05 30.63 35.35
CA TRP A 16 -9.89 30.33 36.21
C TRP A 16 -8.81 31.40 36.12
N ASP A 17 -8.50 31.87 34.91
CA ASP A 17 -7.55 32.98 34.69
C ASP A 17 -8.03 34.26 35.39
N GLY A 18 -9.34 34.54 35.34
CA GLY A 18 -9.97 35.65 36.06
C GLY A 18 -9.83 35.51 37.58
N CYS A 19 -10.08 34.32 38.14
CA CYS A 19 -9.86 34.05 39.56
C CYS A 19 -8.39 34.27 39.95
N ALA A 20 -7.43 33.77 39.17
CA ALA A 20 -6.00 33.96 39.44
C ALA A 20 -5.58 35.44 39.41
N GLN A 21 -6.13 36.22 38.47
CA GLN A 21 -5.89 37.66 38.38
C GLN A 21 -6.47 38.43 39.58
N ILE A 22 -7.71 38.11 39.97
CA ILE A 22 -8.36 38.74 41.13
C ILE A 22 -7.63 38.36 42.42
N GLN A 23 -7.23 37.10 42.60
CA GLN A 23 -6.46 36.66 43.77
C GLN A 23 -5.13 37.43 43.91
N THR A 24 -4.52 37.79 42.78
CA THR A 24 -3.27 38.56 42.74
C THR A 24 -3.50 40.04 43.06
N ALA A 25 -4.58 40.62 42.54
CA ALA A 25 -4.91 42.04 42.73
C ALA A 25 -5.57 42.33 44.09
N HIS A 26 -6.32 41.38 44.63
CA HIS A 26 -7.18 41.51 45.81
C HIS A 26 -7.17 40.22 46.66
N PRO A 27 -6.09 39.97 47.43
CA PRO A 27 -5.97 38.76 48.25
C PRO A 27 -7.04 38.59 49.33
N GLU A 28 -7.74 39.67 49.68
CA GLU A 28 -8.83 39.72 50.64
C GLU A 28 -10.13 39.07 50.14
N ILE A 29 -10.26 38.86 48.83
CA ILE A 29 -11.46 38.26 48.22
C ILE A 29 -11.32 36.74 48.28
N GLY A 30 -12.26 36.07 48.96
CA GLY A 30 -12.35 34.61 48.98
C GLY A 30 -12.81 34.07 47.63
N LEU A 31 -11.91 33.43 46.89
CA LEU A 31 -12.18 32.79 45.61
C LEU A 31 -12.25 31.26 45.77
N PRO A 32 -13.02 30.55 44.93
CA PRO A 32 -13.05 29.10 44.94
C PRO A 32 -11.68 28.54 44.55
N ASP A 33 -11.22 27.52 45.26
CA ASP A 33 -10.04 26.77 44.88
C ASP A 33 -10.34 25.78 43.73
N ALA A 34 -9.30 25.14 43.21
CA ALA A 34 -9.43 24.19 42.11
C ALA A 34 -10.32 22.99 42.49
N ASP A 35 -10.37 22.59 43.76
CA ASP A 35 -11.16 21.46 44.24
C ASP A 35 -12.65 21.79 44.20
N VAL A 36 -13.04 22.99 44.65
CA VAL A 36 -14.42 23.50 44.56
C VAL A 36 -14.85 23.61 43.09
N VAL A 37 -13.99 24.15 42.21
CA VAL A 37 -14.31 24.24 40.78
C VAL A 37 -14.46 22.85 40.16
N ASN A 38 -13.55 21.92 40.47
CA ASN A 38 -13.60 20.56 39.94
C ASN A 38 -14.79 19.76 40.48
N GLN A 39 -15.25 20.04 41.70
CA GLN A 39 -16.46 19.46 42.27
C GLN A 39 -17.69 19.92 41.50
N ILE A 40 -17.83 21.22 41.22
CA ILE A 40 -18.93 21.76 40.41
C ILE A 40 -18.92 21.18 38.99
N LEU A 41 -17.75 21.12 38.35
CA LEU A 41 -17.60 20.51 37.02
C LEU A 41 -18.03 19.03 37.03
N TYR A 42 -17.74 18.31 38.12
CA TYR A 42 -18.15 16.92 38.28
C TYR A 42 -19.66 16.77 38.48
N GLU A 43 -20.26 17.57 39.35
CA GLU A 43 -21.70 17.57 39.63
C GLU A 43 -22.55 17.88 38.39
N HIS A 44 -22.01 18.71 37.49
CA HIS A 44 -22.65 19.08 36.22
C HIS A 44 -22.22 18.21 35.02
N GLU A 45 -21.54 17.08 35.26
CA GLU A 45 -21.08 16.14 34.22
C GLU A 45 -20.24 16.81 33.11
N VAL A 46 -19.53 17.90 33.44
CA VAL A 46 -18.66 18.61 32.51
C VAL A 46 -17.35 17.82 32.38
N PRO A 47 -16.95 17.37 31.18
CA PRO A 47 -15.85 16.42 31.00
C PRO A 47 -14.46 17.10 31.06
N TYR A 48 -14.29 18.07 31.97
CA TYR A 48 -13.05 18.83 32.15
C TYR A 48 -12.62 18.89 33.62
N GLU A 49 -11.31 19.01 33.85
CA GLU A 49 -10.68 19.12 35.16
C GLU A 49 -9.65 20.25 35.12
N VAL A 50 -9.79 21.22 36.01
CA VAL A 50 -8.84 22.31 36.21
C VAL A 50 -7.65 21.76 37.00
N ARG A 51 -6.50 21.63 36.34
CA ARG A 51 -5.20 21.30 36.96
C ARG A 51 -4.18 22.37 36.59
N PRO A 52 -4.10 23.46 37.35
CA PRO A 52 -3.26 24.60 37.01
C PRO A 52 -1.82 24.14 36.69
N PRO A 53 -1.22 24.58 35.56
CA PRO A 53 -1.70 25.64 34.66
C PRO A 53 -2.62 25.17 33.50
N ALA A 54 -3.06 23.92 33.47
CA ALA A 54 -3.79 23.33 32.33
C ALA A 54 -5.25 22.96 32.68
N LEU A 55 -6.13 23.03 31.68
CA LEU A 55 -7.44 22.40 31.70
C LEU A 55 -7.35 21.05 30.98
N LEU A 56 -7.67 19.95 31.67
CA LEU A 56 -7.59 18.60 31.13
C LEU A 56 -9.00 18.07 30.83
N ALA A 57 -9.18 17.33 29.73
CA ALA A 57 -10.40 16.56 29.52
C ALA A 57 -10.38 15.31 30.39
N ARG A 58 -11.48 15.00 31.11
CA ARG A 58 -11.58 13.79 31.98
C ARG A 58 -11.79 12.50 31.21
N HIS A 59 -12.31 12.61 29.99
CA HIS A 59 -12.48 11.50 29.06
C HIS A 59 -11.89 11.88 27.70
N PRO A 60 -10.56 12.02 27.57
CA PRO A 60 -9.99 12.06 26.23
C PRO A 60 -10.35 10.72 25.61
N GLN A 61 -11.28 10.72 24.65
CA GLN A 61 -11.49 9.54 23.83
C GLN A 61 -10.11 9.20 23.29
N THR A 62 -9.53 8.09 23.76
CA THR A 62 -8.30 7.55 23.18
C THR A 62 -8.54 7.56 21.68
N PRO A 63 -7.73 8.29 20.89
CA PRO A 63 -7.94 8.33 19.47
C PRO A 63 -8.02 6.89 19.02
N ILE A 64 -9.17 6.48 18.48
CA ILE A 64 -9.28 5.17 17.85
C ILE A 64 -8.18 5.22 16.80
N VAL A 65 -7.17 4.36 16.94
CA VAL A 65 -6.11 4.23 15.95
C VAL A 65 -6.84 3.83 14.68
N VAL A 66 -7.11 4.81 13.82
CA VAL A 66 -7.62 4.57 12.48
C VAL A 66 -6.52 3.74 11.87
N GLN A 67 -6.75 2.42 11.77
CA GLN A 67 -5.86 1.57 11.02
C GLN A 67 -5.85 2.18 9.63
N THR A 68 -4.74 2.83 9.26
CA THR A 68 -4.51 3.28 7.89
C THR A 68 -4.90 2.11 7.00
N PRO A 69 -5.82 2.30 6.03
CA PRO A 69 -6.34 1.21 5.24
C PRO A 69 -5.18 0.36 4.76
N GLN A 70 -5.13 -0.88 5.24
CA GLN A 70 -4.11 -1.81 4.82
C GLN A 70 -4.21 -1.86 3.29
N LYS A 71 -3.14 -1.46 2.59
CA LYS A 71 -3.13 -1.37 1.11
C LYS A 71 -3.86 -2.57 0.52
N SER A 72 -4.79 -2.33 -0.39
CA SER A 72 -5.55 -3.42 -1.02
C SER A 72 -4.59 -4.37 -1.73
N LEU A 73 -5.02 -5.61 -1.96
CA LEU A 73 -4.21 -6.61 -2.66
C LEU A 73 -3.74 -6.08 -4.03
N GLY A 74 -4.62 -5.38 -4.76
CA GLY A 74 -4.31 -4.76 -6.05
C GLY A 74 -3.28 -3.63 -5.95
N GLN A 75 -3.34 -2.79 -4.90
CA GLN A 75 -2.34 -1.74 -4.67
C GLN A 75 -0.96 -2.33 -4.37
N ARG A 76 -0.90 -3.40 -3.57
CA ARG A 76 0.35 -4.10 -3.25
C ARG A 76 0.95 -4.78 -4.48
N ALA A 77 0.11 -5.38 -5.34
CA ALA A 77 0.55 -5.99 -6.59
C ALA A 77 1.11 -4.93 -7.56
N HIS A 78 0.42 -3.80 -7.73
CA HIS A 78 0.91 -2.68 -8.53
C HIS A 78 2.27 -2.16 -8.04
N GLU A 79 2.42 -1.93 -6.74
CA GLU A 79 3.68 -1.46 -6.16
C GLU A 79 4.82 -2.47 -6.38
N LEU A 80 4.56 -3.77 -6.21
CA LEU A 80 5.54 -4.82 -6.46
C LEU A 80 5.99 -4.81 -7.91
N ILE A 81 5.04 -4.70 -8.85
CA ILE A 81 5.33 -4.65 -10.29
C ILE A 81 6.24 -3.47 -10.62
N HIS A 82 5.86 -2.27 -10.20
CA HIS A 82 6.65 -1.07 -10.49
C HIS A 82 8.04 -1.14 -9.84
N THR A 83 8.12 -1.59 -8.59
CA THR A 83 9.39 -1.74 -7.87
C THR A 83 10.35 -2.68 -8.61
N SER A 84 9.85 -3.82 -9.08
CA SER A 84 10.67 -4.81 -9.79
C SER A 84 11.12 -4.33 -11.17
N LEU A 85 10.25 -3.62 -11.90
CA LEU A 85 10.60 -2.99 -13.18
C LEU A 85 11.68 -1.91 -13.01
N ASP A 86 11.58 -1.08 -11.96
CA ASP A 86 12.59 -0.07 -11.62
C ASP A 86 13.93 -0.73 -11.22
N GLN A 87 13.87 -1.83 -10.48
CA GLN A 87 15.06 -2.61 -10.10
C GLN A 87 15.76 -3.18 -11.33
N ALA A 88 15.02 -3.73 -12.30
CA ALA A 88 15.59 -4.20 -13.55
C ALA A 88 16.29 -3.08 -14.33
N ASP A 89 15.68 -1.88 -14.40
CA ASP A 89 16.30 -0.72 -15.06
C ASP A 89 17.61 -0.29 -14.37
N ARG A 90 17.62 -0.25 -13.04
CA ARG A 90 18.85 0.04 -12.27
C ARG A 90 19.94 -0.98 -12.58
N LEU A 91 19.61 -2.26 -12.62
CA LEU A 91 20.56 -3.33 -12.94
C LEU A 91 21.11 -3.19 -14.37
N LEU A 92 20.29 -2.75 -15.33
CA LEU A 92 20.76 -2.46 -16.69
C LEU A 92 21.71 -1.25 -16.73
N LEU A 93 21.40 -0.17 -16.01
CA LEU A 93 22.27 1.00 -15.88
C LEU A 93 23.62 0.64 -15.24
N GLU A 94 23.62 -0.27 -14.26
CA GLU A 94 24.80 -0.80 -13.60
C GLU A 94 25.57 -1.83 -14.45
N GLN A 95 25.15 -2.10 -15.70
CA GLN A 95 25.74 -3.11 -16.59
C GLN A 95 25.71 -4.53 -15.99
N ARG A 96 24.62 -4.87 -15.30
CA ARG A 96 24.38 -6.18 -14.66
C ARG A 96 23.28 -6.96 -15.41
N PRO A 97 23.51 -7.35 -16.67
CA PRO A 97 22.45 -7.88 -17.55
C PRO A 97 21.83 -9.17 -17.03
N ARG A 98 22.64 -10.08 -16.47
CA ARG A 98 22.14 -11.34 -15.92
C ARG A 98 21.15 -11.11 -14.77
N GLN A 99 21.45 -10.14 -13.91
CA GLN A 99 20.62 -9.82 -12.75
C GLN A 99 19.34 -9.07 -13.16
N ALA A 100 19.42 -8.20 -14.18
CA ALA A 100 18.22 -7.57 -14.74
C ALA A 100 17.24 -8.61 -15.30
N VAL A 101 17.73 -9.57 -16.08
CA VAL A 101 16.88 -10.64 -16.64
C VAL A 101 16.33 -11.56 -15.54
N GLN A 102 17.12 -11.84 -14.52
CA GLN A 102 16.72 -12.61 -13.34
C GLN A 102 15.58 -11.93 -12.56
N GLU A 103 15.63 -10.60 -12.40
CA GLU A 103 14.57 -9.81 -11.77
C GLU A 103 13.25 -9.92 -12.55
N ILE A 104 13.34 -9.79 -13.88
CA ILE A 104 12.16 -9.84 -14.75
C ILE A 104 11.53 -11.23 -14.81
N LEU A 105 12.34 -12.30 -14.76
CA LEU A 105 11.83 -13.68 -14.63
C LEU A 105 11.09 -13.88 -13.30
N TRP A 106 11.66 -13.39 -12.21
CA TRP A 106 11.01 -13.43 -10.91
C TRP A 106 9.67 -12.67 -10.91
N LEU A 107 9.64 -11.51 -11.58
CA LEU A 107 8.43 -10.71 -11.71
C LEU A 107 7.32 -11.44 -12.47
N LEU A 108 7.66 -12.11 -13.59
CA LEU A 108 6.69 -12.87 -14.39
C LEU A 108 6.00 -13.97 -13.57
N GLU A 109 6.74 -14.71 -12.74
CA GLU A 109 6.15 -15.71 -11.85
C GLU A 109 5.30 -15.05 -10.75
N THR A 110 5.80 -13.99 -10.12
CA THR A 110 5.13 -13.32 -8.99
C THR A 110 3.81 -12.67 -9.40
N VAL A 111 3.81 -11.91 -10.49
CA VAL A 111 2.60 -11.28 -11.05
C VAL A 111 1.55 -12.32 -11.40
N SER A 112 2.00 -13.47 -11.87
CA SER A 112 1.08 -14.52 -12.30
C SER A 112 0.42 -15.18 -11.12
N THR A 113 1.17 -15.47 -10.04
CA THR A 113 0.55 -15.94 -8.79
C THR A 113 -0.43 -14.93 -8.18
N ALA A 114 -0.23 -13.62 -8.39
CA ALA A 114 -1.19 -12.61 -7.93
C ALA A 114 -2.55 -12.69 -8.67
N PHE A 115 -2.61 -13.34 -9.84
CA PHE A 115 -3.83 -13.59 -10.58
C PHE A 115 -4.52 -14.91 -10.23
N GLN A 116 -3.95 -15.71 -9.32
CA GLN A 116 -4.57 -16.94 -8.84
C GLN A 116 -5.85 -16.60 -8.04
N GLY A 117 -6.97 -17.21 -8.40
CA GLY A 117 -8.26 -17.00 -7.74
C GLY A 117 -9.06 -15.78 -8.19
N GLN A 118 -8.58 -15.02 -9.18
CA GLN A 118 -9.37 -13.95 -9.82
C GLN A 118 -10.45 -14.58 -10.72
N GLU A 119 -11.69 -14.09 -10.62
CA GLU A 119 -12.75 -14.43 -11.56
C GLU A 119 -12.50 -13.69 -12.88
N SER A 120 -12.24 -14.44 -13.96
CA SER A 120 -12.31 -13.91 -15.31
C SER A 120 -13.73 -14.15 -15.83
N GLY A 121 -14.25 -13.32 -16.74
CA GLY A 121 -15.63 -13.38 -17.26
C GLY A 121 -16.08 -14.74 -17.87
N SER A 122 -15.19 -15.74 -17.94
CA SER A 122 -15.49 -17.11 -18.33
C SER A 122 -14.97 -18.20 -17.37
N GLY A 123 -14.56 -17.87 -16.14
CA GLY A 123 -14.16 -18.83 -15.09
C GLY A 123 -13.03 -18.37 -14.16
N THR A 124 -12.84 -19.10 -13.06
CA THR A 124 -11.79 -18.85 -12.04
C THR A 124 -10.44 -19.41 -12.48
N VAL A 125 -9.36 -18.66 -12.28
CA VAL A 125 -7.98 -19.09 -12.58
C VAL A 125 -7.41 -19.88 -11.39
N GLU A 126 -7.27 -21.21 -11.51
CA GLU A 126 -6.86 -22.10 -10.40
C GLU A 126 -5.37 -22.54 -10.41
N GLY A 127 -4.62 -22.21 -11.46
CA GLY A 127 -3.22 -22.65 -11.64
C GLY A 127 -2.27 -22.15 -10.54
N LYS A 128 -1.27 -22.97 -10.17
CA LYS A 128 -0.25 -22.61 -9.16
C LYS A 128 1.04 -22.02 -9.77
N TYR A 129 1.22 -22.18 -11.08
CA TYR A 129 2.45 -21.80 -11.78
C TYR A 129 2.15 -20.86 -12.95
N PHE A 130 3.10 -19.99 -13.31
CA PHE A 130 2.99 -19.05 -14.44
C PHE A 130 2.33 -19.67 -15.68
N ASN A 131 2.87 -20.79 -16.16
CA ASN A 131 2.38 -21.42 -17.39
C ASN A 131 0.94 -21.95 -17.30
N GLU A 132 0.45 -22.32 -16.11
CA GLU A 132 -0.93 -22.77 -15.94
C GLU A 132 -1.89 -21.58 -15.97
N ILE A 133 -1.52 -20.50 -15.28
CA ILE A 133 -2.27 -19.25 -15.21
C ILE A 133 -2.36 -18.61 -16.60
N ILE A 134 -1.23 -18.51 -17.30
CA ILE A 134 -1.17 -18.00 -18.68
C ILE A 134 -1.97 -18.87 -19.65
N ARG A 135 -1.95 -20.20 -19.48
CA ARG A 135 -2.76 -21.11 -20.31
C ARG A 135 -4.26 -20.89 -20.08
N ALA A 136 -4.70 -20.72 -18.84
CA ALA A 136 -6.09 -20.45 -18.50
C ALA A 136 -6.54 -19.10 -19.10
N LEU A 137 -5.76 -18.03 -18.87
CA LEU A 137 -6.04 -16.69 -19.43
C LEU A 137 -6.09 -16.70 -20.96
N ARG A 138 -5.19 -17.45 -21.61
CA ARG A 138 -5.16 -17.56 -23.07
C ARG A 138 -6.35 -18.33 -23.64
N LYS A 139 -6.83 -19.36 -22.93
CA LYS A 139 -8.05 -20.10 -23.32
C LYS A 139 -9.29 -19.21 -23.23
N ASN A 140 -9.39 -18.39 -22.19
CA ASN A 140 -10.51 -17.48 -21.96
C ASN A 140 -10.55 -16.32 -22.96
N ASN A 141 -9.40 -15.96 -23.54
CA ASN A 141 -9.24 -14.83 -24.46
C ASN A 141 -8.89 -15.27 -25.90
N GLY A 142 -9.31 -16.46 -26.31
CA GLY A 142 -8.94 -17.03 -27.62
C GLY A 142 -9.25 -16.10 -28.79
N GLY A 143 -8.25 -15.87 -29.66
CA GLY A 143 -8.37 -15.03 -30.86
C GLY A 143 -8.14 -13.53 -30.64
N SER A 144 -7.82 -13.09 -29.41
CA SER A 144 -7.49 -11.69 -29.11
C SER A 144 -5.98 -11.41 -29.13
N ALA A 145 -5.62 -10.11 -29.15
CA ALA A 145 -4.23 -9.67 -28.99
C ALA A 145 -3.64 -10.11 -27.64
N LEU A 146 -4.48 -10.16 -26.59
CA LEU A 146 -4.10 -10.68 -25.28
C LEU A 146 -3.68 -12.16 -25.32
N ALA A 147 -4.39 -13.01 -26.05
CA ALA A 147 -3.97 -14.40 -26.21
C ALA A 147 -2.63 -14.57 -26.92
N GLU A 148 -2.28 -13.68 -27.86
CA GLU A 148 -0.98 -13.68 -28.53
C GLU A 148 0.14 -13.14 -27.63
N ALA A 149 -0.10 -12.04 -26.90
CA ALA A 149 0.86 -11.49 -25.93
C ALA A 149 1.22 -12.52 -24.84
N LEU A 150 0.22 -13.20 -24.29
CA LEU A 150 0.37 -14.33 -23.37
C LEU A 150 1.20 -15.48 -23.98
N GLY A 151 1.02 -15.76 -25.28
CA GLY A 151 1.80 -16.74 -26.02
C GLY A 151 3.28 -16.37 -26.18
N TRP A 152 3.58 -15.11 -26.50
CA TRP A 152 4.96 -14.62 -26.61
C TRP A 152 5.68 -14.61 -25.26
N MET A 153 5.00 -14.18 -24.19
CA MET A 153 5.52 -14.26 -22.82
C MET A 153 5.89 -15.70 -22.43
N THR A 154 5.02 -16.66 -22.72
CA THR A 154 5.28 -18.08 -22.44
C THR A 154 6.55 -18.59 -23.15
N LYS A 155 6.72 -18.22 -24.43
CA LYS A 155 7.90 -18.59 -25.22
C LYS A 155 9.18 -17.99 -24.65
N MET A 156 9.14 -16.70 -24.29
CA MET A 156 10.29 -16.01 -23.71
C MET A 156 10.68 -16.62 -22.37
N HIS A 157 9.72 -16.83 -21.48
CA HIS A 157 9.96 -17.49 -20.19
C HIS A 157 10.56 -18.89 -20.39
N GLY A 158 9.98 -19.71 -21.28
CA GLY A 158 10.51 -21.04 -21.59
C GLY A 158 11.96 -21.01 -22.08
N PHE A 159 12.29 -20.08 -22.99
CA PHE A 159 13.65 -19.92 -23.49
C PHE A 159 14.64 -19.50 -22.39
N LEU A 160 14.30 -18.50 -21.58
CA LEU A 160 15.17 -17.97 -20.53
C LEU A 160 15.37 -18.98 -19.38
N SER A 161 14.36 -19.80 -19.08
CA SER A 161 14.44 -20.81 -18.02
C SER A 161 15.08 -22.13 -18.47
N SER A 162 15.09 -22.44 -19.78
CA SER A 162 15.69 -23.67 -20.33
C SER A 162 15.96 -23.56 -21.85
N PRO A 163 17.11 -23.00 -22.27
CA PRO A 163 17.40 -22.75 -23.70
C PRO A 163 17.50 -24.03 -24.55
N GLY A 164 17.92 -25.15 -23.95
CA GLY A 164 18.12 -26.43 -24.61
C GLY A 164 16.86 -27.29 -24.79
N GLY A 165 15.68 -26.79 -24.42
CA GLY A 165 14.40 -27.52 -24.60
C GLY A 165 14.16 -28.68 -23.63
N GLY A 166 14.98 -28.80 -22.57
CA GLY A 166 14.84 -29.81 -21.52
C GLY A 166 13.75 -29.48 -20.50
N GLY A 167 12.52 -29.28 -20.97
CA GLY A 167 11.36 -28.97 -20.13
C GLY A 167 11.41 -27.61 -19.42
N VAL A 168 10.22 -27.11 -19.07
CA VAL A 168 10.07 -25.93 -18.21
C VAL A 168 10.65 -26.29 -16.84
N ARG A 169 11.80 -25.72 -16.48
CA ARG A 169 12.20 -25.65 -15.07
C ARG A 169 11.32 -24.60 -14.43
N HIS A 170 10.43 -25.02 -13.53
CA HIS A 170 9.78 -24.09 -12.60
C HIS A 170 10.88 -23.41 -11.80
N GLY A 171 10.95 -22.09 -11.88
CA GLY A 171 12.01 -21.38 -11.19
C GLY A 171 12.10 -19.94 -11.61
N THR A 172 12.23 -19.08 -10.60
CA THR A 172 12.56 -17.67 -10.78
C THR A 172 13.97 -17.51 -11.36
N GLN A 173 14.80 -18.56 -11.34
CA GLN A 173 16.23 -18.51 -11.68
C GLN A 173 16.51 -18.69 -13.16
N LEU A 174 17.25 -17.73 -13.71
CA LEU A 174 17.84 -17.80 -15.03
C LEU A 174 18.78 -19.00 -15.13
N ALA A 175 18.67 -19.79 -16.20
CA ALA A 175 19.51 -20.97 -16.40
C ALA A 175 21.01 -20.62 -16.35
N ALA A 176 21.83 -21.51 -15.78
CA ALA A 176 23.24 -21.25 -15.50
C ALA A 176 24.04 -20.88 -16.77
N ASP A 177 23.70 -21.53 -17.88
CA ASP A 177 24.26 -21.38 -19.22
C ASP A 177 23.77 -20.14 -19.97
N VAL A 178 22.72 -19.46 -19.49
CA VAL A 178 22.23 -18.22 -20.09
C VAL A 178 23.05 -17.04 -19.56
N SER A 179 23.85 -16.45 -20.44
CA SER A 179 24.62 -15.24 -20.18
C SER A 179 24.22 -14.15 -21.17
N PRO A 180 23.11 -13.43 -20.92
CA PRO A 180 22.61 -12.44 -21.85
C PRO A 180 23.57 -11.26 -21.93
N SER A 181 23.83 -10.80 -23.15
CA SER A 181 24.47 -9.51 -23.39
C SER A 181 23.60 -8.36 -22.87
N LEU A 182 24.19 -7.18 -22.72
CA LEU A 182 23.44 -5.99 -22.30
C LEU A 182 22.28 -5.67 -23.26
N ARG A 183 22.48 -5.84 -24.57
CA ARG A 183 21.44 -5.61 -25.58
C ARG A 183 20.29 -6.61 -25.48
N GLU A 184 20.60 -7.88 -25.26
CA GLU A 184 19.58 -8.93 -25.03
C GLU A 184 18.84 -8.68 -23.73
N ALA A 185 19.53 -8.29 -22.66
CA ALA A 185 18.90 -7.94 -21.39
C ALA A 185 17.92 -6.76 -21.55
N HIS A 186 18.30 -5.69 -22.28
CA HIS A 186 17.38 -4.61 -22.63
C HIS A 186 16.17 -5.09 -23.41
N LEU A 187 16.36 -5.97 -24.40
CA LEU A 187 15.26 -6.55 -25.18
C LEU A 187 14.29 -7.30 -24.28
N TYR A 188 14.78 -8.22 -23.43
CA TYR A 188 13.93 -9.01 -22.54
C TYR A 188 13.18 -8.15 -21.53
N CYS A 189 13.86 -7.17 -20.91
CA CYS A 189 13.23 -6.27 -19.95
C CYS A 189 12.15 -5.40 -20.61
N ASN A 190 12.40 -4.86 -21.81
CA ASN A 190 11.45 -4.02 -22.53
C ASN A 190 10.21 -4.79 -23.00
N LEU A 191 10.40 -6.02 -23.49
CA LEU A 191 9.28 -6.88 -23.89
C LEU A 191 8.43 -7.23 -22.68
N THR A 192 9.03 -7.68 -21.58
CA THR A 192 8.26 -8.01 -20.36
C THR A 192 7.54 -6.80 -19.80
N ARG A 193 8.18 -5.63 -19.74
CA ARG A 193 7.51 -4.38 -19.34
C ARG A 193 6.29 -4.09 -20.20
N SER A 194 6.44 -4.18 -21.52
CA SER A 194 5.34 -3.95 -22.47
C SER A 194 4.19 -4.91 -22.22
N TYR A 195 4.48 -6.19 -21.97
CA TYR A 195 3.46 -7.18 -21.72
C TYR A 195 2.75 -7.02 -20.38
N ILE A 196 3.49 -6.73 -19.30
CA ILE A 196 2.89 -6.49 -17.98
C ILE A 196 2.01 -5.25 -18.01
N ASN A 197 2.47 -4.16 -18.63
CA ASN A 197 1.66 -2.94 -18.76
C ASN A 197 0.39 -3.19 -19.56
N TYR A 198 0.48 -3.98 -20.64
CA TYR A 198 -0.70 -4.37 -21.43
C TYR A 198 -1.68 -5.22 -20.60
N LEU A 199 -1.18 -6.20 -19.85
CA LEU A 199 -2.01 -7.01 -18.95
C LEU A 199 -2.72 -6.17 -17.89
N LEU A 200 -2.02 -5.22 -17.27
CA LEU A 200 -2.61 -4.32 -16.28
C LEU A 200 -3.70 -3.44 -16.88
N ALA A 201 -3.52 -2.96 -18.12
CA ALA A 201 -4.52 -2.18 -18.83
C ALA A 201 -5.78 -3.00 -19.12
N GLU A 202 -5.64 -4.23 -19.64
CA GLU A 202 -6.77 -5.13 -19.92
C GLU A 202 -7.57 -5.46 -18.65
N LEU A 203 -6.93 -5.56 -17.50
CA LEU A 203 -7.60 -5.83 -16.23
C LEU A 203 -8.35 -4.62 -15.67
N ALA A 204 -7.82 -3.41 -15.90
CA ALA A 204 -8.48 -2.19 -15.48
C ALA A 204 -9.79 -1.94 -16.24
N GLU A 205 -9.94 -2.47 -17.46
CA GLU A 205 -11.19 -2.37 -18.24
C GLU A 205 -12.28 -3.34 -17.78
N VAL A 206 -11.93 -4.40 -17.04
CA VAL A 206 -12.86 -5.44 -16.56
C VAL A 206 -13.34 -5.18 -15.12
N SER A 207 -12.71 -4.22 -14.42
CA SER A 207 -12.98 -3.85 -13.01
C SER A 207 -14.02 -2.72 -12.88
#